data_AF-A0A661F8B4-F1
#
_entry.id   AF-A0A661F8B4-F1
#
_cell.length_a   1.000
_cell.length_b   1.000
_cell.length_c   1.000
_cell.angle_alpha   90.00
_cell.angle_beta   90.00
_cell.angle_gamma   90.00
#
_symmetry.space_group_name_H-M   'P 1'
#
loop_
_entity.id
_entity.type
_entity.pdbx_description
1 polymer ?
#
loop_
_entity_poly.entity_id
_entity_poly.type
_entity_poly.pdbx_seq_one_letter_code
_entity_poly.pdbx_strand_id
1 'polypeptide(L)'
;ARAYFNNIKPEGVPFEPYVTKMTELNPGIQFKEKMAGGFSLDATEPDVGRNMGNQAGTEMAMHAQIDIEDIDKFVTEKDHQGSLIGTIDYPPMGMGMVANGGVFNLFYPTDNPELKWMVYELGFEHQGEQFYLAGKKEVRDDTVIELWPGTTTLYTQLHKGTDKSGPVIGAGILTLGVTDLIKLVSTIKVLHANSGTDKIQTISKFGTFFMGELWDSYVKHA
;
A
#
# COMPACT_ATOMS: atom_id res chain seq x y z
N ALA A 1 26.47 -19.59 11.02
CA ALA A 1 26.58 -20.07 12.42
C ALA A 1 27.88 -20.85 12.69
N ARG A 2 28.21 -21.93 11.95
CA ARG A 2 29.35 -22.82 12.28
C ARG A 2 30.76 -22.20 12.19
N ALA A 3 31.01 -21.20 11.36
CA ALA A 3 32.33 -20.58 11.24
C ALA A 3 32.71 -19.64 12.40
N TYR A 4 31.71 -19.17 13.16
CA TYR A 4 31.91 -18.16 14.22
C TYR A 4 32.53 -18.74 15.50
N PHE A 5 32.21 -20.01 15.81
CA PHE A 5 32.65 -20.66 17.05
C PHE A 5 34.09 -21.16 17.01
N ASN A 6 34.71 -21.26 15.82
CA ASN A 6 36.06 -21.80 15.68
C ASN A 6 37.17 -20.79 16.04
N ASN A 7 36.84 -19.50 16.23
CA ASN A 7 37.81 -18.42 16.47
C ASN A 7 37.53 -17.62 17.76
N ILE A 8 36.81 -18.18 18.73
CA ILE A 8 36.55 -17.50 20.01
C ILE A 8 37.85 -17.42 20.81
N LYS A 9 38.37 -16.20 20.98
CA LYS A 9 39.47 -15.92 21.92
C LYS A 9 38.91 -15.84 23.35
N PRO A 10 39.65 -16.29 24.38
CA PRO A 10 39.21 -16.22 25.78
C PRO A 10 38.87 -14.80 26.26
N GLU A 11 39.44 -13.80 25.58
CA GLU A 11 39.32 -12.37 25.87
C GLU A 11 37.99 -11.76 25.36
N GLY A 12 37.18 -12.53 24.62
CA GLY A 12 35.97 -12.02 23.97
C GLY A 12 36.28 -11.12 22.77
N VAL A 13 35.24 -10.57 22.14
CA VAL A 13 35.39 -9.51 21.14
C VAL A 13 35.46 -8.18 21.88
N PRO A 14 36.40 -7.27 21.57
CA PRO A 14 36.44 -5.94 22.19
C PRO A 14 35.08 -5.26 22.09
N PHE A 15 34.60 -4.67 23.18
CA PHE A 15 33.38 -3.87 23.16
C PHE A 15 33.64 -2.61 22.32
N GLU A 16 33.14 -2.60 21.09
CA GLU A 16 33.21 -1.44 20.21
C GLU A 16 31.86 -0.69 20.32
N PRO A 17 31.83 0.52 20.91
CA PRO A 17 30.58 1.22 21.26
C PRO A 17 29.63 1.49 20.08
N TYR A 18 30.15 1.48 18.85
CA TYR A 18 29.34 1.65 17.64
C TYR A 18 28.57 0.39 17.25
N VAL A 19 28.94 -0.79 17.75
CA VAL A 19 28.22 -2.05 17.50
C VAL A 19 26.87 -2.08 18.23
N THR A 20 26.73 -1.26 19.28
CA THR A 20 25.47 -1.01 20.01
C THR A 20 24.75 0.26 19.60
N LYS A 21 25.25 1.03 18.61
CA LYS A 21 24.46 2.11 18.03
C LYS A 21 23.33 1.47 17.24
N MET A 22 22.17 1.30 17.88
CA MET A 22 20.92 1.19 17.14
C MET A 22 20.87 2.38 16.20
N THR A 23 20.78 2.13 14.89
CA THR A 23 20.43 3.16 13.92
C THR A 23 19.18 3.83 14.48
N GLU A 24 19.23 5.15 14.70
CA GLU A 24 18.03 5.89 15.11
C GLU A 24 16.97 5.60 14.05
N LEU A 25 15.89 4.95 14.47
CA LEU A 25 14.77 4.65 13.60
C LEU A 25 13.99 5.95 13.43
N ASN A 26 13.98 6.47 12.20
CA ASN A 26 13.17 7.63 11.87
C ASN A 26 11.69 7.29 12.02
N PRO A 27 10.83 8.28 12.33
CA PRO A 27 9.40 8.07 12.41
C PRO A 27 8.83 7.55 11.08
N GLY A 28 8.06 6.46 11.16
CA GLY A 28 7.32 5.89 10.05
C GLY A 28 5.82 6.03 10.21
N ILE A 29 5.05 5.54 9.24
CA ILE A 29 3.59 5.49 9.32
C ILE A 29 3.06 4.14 8.83
N GLN A 30 2.06 3.63 9.54
CA GLN A 30 1.28 2.46 9.18
C GLN A 30 -0.19 2.85 9.08
N PHE A 31 -0.89 2.38 8.06
CA PHE A 31 -2.34 2.52 7.96
C PHE A 31 -2.96 1.33 7.24
N LYS A 32 -4.27 1.18 7.39
CA LYS A 32 -5.05 0.10 6.77
C LYS A 32 -6.11 0.68 5.86
N GLU A 33 -6.29 0.03 4.72
CA GLU A 33 -7.27 0.40 3.70
C GLU A 33 -8.11 -0.83 3.33
N LYS A 34 -9.39 -0.60 3.05
CA LYS A 34 -10.25 -1.58 2.39
C LYS A 34 -10.81 -0.97 1.12
N MET A 35 -10.61 -1.61 -0.01
CA MET A 35 -11.25 -1.23 -1.28
C MET A 35 -12.03 -2.41 -1.82
N ALA A 36 -13.20 -2.16 -2.40
CA ALA A 36 -13.98 -3.22 -3.00
C ALA A 36 -14.75 -2.72 -4.23
N GLY A 37 -15.08 -3.63 -5.15
CA GLY A 37 -15.87 -3.28 -6.32
C GLY A 37 -15.98 -4.42 -7.33
N GLY A 38 -16.75 -4.16 -8.39
CA GLY A 38 -17.01 -5.14 -9.45
C GLY A 38 -15.71 -5.68 -10.05
N PHE A 39 -15.61 -7.01 -10.11
CA PHE A 39 -14.45 -7.71 -10.64
C PHE A 39 -14.88 -8.99 -11.37
N SER A 40 -14.22 -9.29 -12.50
CA SER A 40 -14.51 -10.46 -13.33
C SER A 40 -13.24 -11.16 -13.80
N LEU A 41 -13.25 -12.49 -13.82
CA LEU A 41 -12.20 -13.33 -14.42
C LEU A 41 -12.29 -13.41 -15.96
N ASP A 42 -13.41 -12.96 -16.54
CA ASP A 42 -13.65 -12.98 -17.98
C ASP A 42 -13.28 -11.64 -18.67
N ALA A 43 -12.57 -10.76 -17.96
CA ALA A 43 -12.17 -9.45 -18.45
C ALA A 43 -10.70 -9.18 -18.16
N THR A 44 -10.03 -8.51 -19.11
CA THR A 44 -8.66 -8.00 -18.92
C THR A 44 -8.63 -6.49 -18.69
N GLU A 45 -9.68 -5.78 -19.09
CA GLU A 45 -9.81 -4.33 -18.93
C GLU A 45 -10.62 -3.98 -17.67
N PRO A 46 -10.12 -3.10 -16.77
CA PRO A 46 -10.77 -2.77 -15.51
C PRO A 46 -12.24 -2.31 -15.62
N ASP A 47 -12.57 -1.42 -16.56
CA ASP A 47 -13.94 -0.93 -16.74
C ASP A 47 -14.91 -2.03 -17.21
N VAL A 48 -14.43 -2.93 -18.07
CA VAL A 48 -15.19 -4.10 -18.54
C VAL A 48 -15.42 -5.05 -17.36
N GLY A 49 -14.36 -5.34 -16.60
CA GLY A 49 -14.41 -6.18 -15.42
C GLY A 49 -15.35 -5.67 -14.33
N ARG A 50 -15.34 -4.35 -14.08
CA ARG A 50 -16.30 -3.68 -13.18
C ARG A 50 -17.73 -3.92 -13.62
N ASN A 51 -18.02 -3.66 -14.89
CA ASN A 51 -19.39 -3.76 -15.41
C ASN A 51 -19.89 -5.21 -15.38
N MET A 52 -19.06 -6.17 -15.77
CA MET A 52 -19.41 -7.60 -15.71
C MET A 52 -19.60 -8.08 -14.27
N GLY A 53 -18.69 -7.73 -13.36
CA GLY A 53 -18.80 -8.09 -11.95
C GLY A 53 -20.07 -7.53 -11.30
N ASN A 54 -20.40 -6.26 -11.59
CA ASN A 54 -21.63 -5.64 -11.11
C ASN A 54 -22.90 -6.34 -11.65
N GLN A 55 -22.90 -6.75 -12.92
CA GLN A 55 -24.02 -7.50 -13.53
C GLN A 55 -24.16 -8.91 -12.92
N ALA A 56 -23.04 -9.56 -12.62
CA ALA A 56 -23.01 -10.90 -12.03
C ALA A 56 -23.21 -10.89 -10.50
N GLY A 57 -23.18 -9.73 -9.85
CA GLY A 57 -23.20 -9.62 -8.39
C GLY A 57 -21.91 -10.12 -7.73
N THR A 58 -20.78 -10.09 -8.45
CA THR A 58 -19.46 -10.49 -7.95
C THR A 58 -18.58 -9.28 -7.69
N GLU A 59 -18.08 -9.21 -6.45
CA GLU A 59 -17.20 -8.15 -5.96
C GLU A 59 -15.88 -8.76 -5.49
N MET A 60 -14.77 -8.09 -5.80
CA MET A 60 -13.49 -8.34 -5.13
C MET A 60 -13.32 -7.29 -4.04
N ALA A 61 -12.80 -7.69 -2.88
CA ALA A 61 -12.35 -6.77 -1.83
C ALA A 61 -10.88 -7.03 -1.50
N MET A 62 -10.12 -5.95 -1.42
CA MET A 62 -8.74 -5.92 -0.96
C MET A 62 -8.70 -5.27 0.42
N HIS A 63 -8.10 -5.98 1.38
CA HIS A 63 -7.81 -5.48 2.72
C HIS A 63 -6.30 -5.31 2.85
N ALA A 64 -5.83 -4.07 2.83
CA ALA A 64 -4.42 -3.74 2.82
C ALA A 64 -3.95 -3.15 4.15
N GLN A 65 -2.72 -3.47 4.54
CA GLN A 65 -1.92 -2.70 5.47
C GLN A 65 -0.70 -2.17 4.71
N ILE A 66 -0.52 -0.85 4.78
CA ILE A 66 0.60 -0.14 4.18
C ILE A 66 1.53 0.26 5.32
N ASP A 67 2.81 -0.04 5.15
CA ASP A 67 3.87 0.35 6.07
C ASP A 67 4.90 1.21 5.31
N ILE A 68 5.15 2.40 5.85
CA ILE A 68 6.21 3.33 5.41
C ILE A 68 7.17 3.47 6.59
N GLU A 69 8.37 2.94 6.46
CA GLU A 69 9.32 2.84 7.57
C GLU A 69 9.89 4.19 8.00
N ASP A 70 10.07 5.10 7.05
CA ASP A 70 10.67 6.43 7.25
C ASP A 70 9.91 7.46 6.42
N ILE A 71 9.13 8.33 7.09
CA ILE A 71 8.32 9.33 6.42
C ILE A 71 9.15 10.39 5.71
N ASP A 72 10.31 10.76 6.26
CA ASP A 72 11.14 11.83 5.71
C ASP A 72 11.85 11.37 4.45
N LYS A 73 12.37 10.13 4.47
CA LYS A 73 12.87 9.46 3.26
C LYS A 73 11.76 9.30 2.22
N PHE A 74 10.59 8.85 2.66
CA PHE A 74 9.45 8.63 1.77
C PHE A 74 9.02 9.88 1.01
N VAL A 75 8.98 11.06 1.64
CA VAL A 75 8.56 12.30 0.96
C VAL A 75 9.67 12.94 0.12
N THR A 76 10.94 12.61 0.36
CA THR A 76 12.09 13.23 -0.31
C THR A 76 12.65 12.39 -1.47
N GLU A 77 12.57 11.06 -1.38
CA GLU A 77 13.05 10.17 -2.43
C GLU A 77 12.02 10.00 -3.54
N LYS A 78 12.50 9.95 -4.80
CA LYS A 78 11.64 9.86 -5.98
C LYS A 78 10.82 8.58 -6.06
N ASP A 79 11.30 7.50 -5.45
CA ASP A 79 10.69 6.18 -5.58
C ASP A 79 9.59 5.95 -4.54
N HIS A 80 9.40 6.87 -3.58
CA HIS A 80 8.30 6.90 -2.60
C HIS A 80 7.81 5.50 -2.17
N GLN A 81 8.75 4.62 -1.78
CA GLN A 81 8.47 3.20 -1.61
C GLN A 81 7.95 2.88 -0.21
N GLY A 82 6.84 2.16 -0.14
CA GLY A 82 6.31 1.50 1.05
C GLY A 82 6.10 0.00 0.81
N SER A 83 5.89 -0.74 1.89
CA SER A 83 5.50 -2.15 1.82
C SER A 83 4.00 -2.33 1.99
N LEU A 84 3.47 -3.33 1.29
CA LEU A 84 2.05 -3.67 1.30
C LEU A 84 1.88 -5.14 1.68
N ILE A 85 1.03 -5.42 2.64
CA ILE A 85 0.52 -6.78 2.92
C ILE A 85 -1.00 -6.74 2.99
N GLY A 86 -1.66 -7.88 2.84
CA GLY A 86 -3.11 -7.87 2.90
C GLY A 86 -3.79 -9.21 2.75
N THR A 87 -5.11 -9.14 2.64
CA THR A 87 -5.96 -10.27 2.26
C THR A 87 -6.89 -9.87 1.13
N ILE A 88 -7.19 -10.83 0.26
CA ILE A 88 -8.09 -10.66 -0.87
C ILE A 88 -9.30 -11.57 -0.67
N ASP A 89 -10.48 -10.96 -0.79
CA ASP A 89 -11.76 -11.63 -0.80
C ASP A 89 -12.33 -11.54 -2.21
N TYR A 90 -12.56 -12.68 -2.86
CA TYR A 90 -13.23 -12.74 -4.14
C TYR A 90 -14.01 -14.06 -4.22
N PRO A 91 -15.32 -14.09 -3.91
CA PRO A 91 -16.07 -15.33 -3.74
C PRO A 91 -15.91 -16.37 -4.86
N PRO A 92 -15.79 -16.00 -6.16
CA PRO A 92 -15.53 -16.97 -7.22
C PRO A 92 -14.19 -17.73 -7.10
N MET A 93 -13.21 -17.19 -6.37
CA MET A 93 -11.89 -17.80 -6.16
C MET A 93 -11.68 -18.25 -4.70
N GLY A 94 -12.16 -17.47 -3.74
CA GLY A 94 -12.03 -17.74 -2.30
C GLY A 94 -12.15 -16.49 -1.44
N MET A 95 -12.10 -16.67 -0.13
CA MET A 95 -12.10 -15.60 0.87
C MET A 95 -10.81 -15.68 1.70
N GLY A 96 -10.29 -14.54 2.13
CA GLY A 96 -9.13 -14.44 3.00
C GLY A 96 -7.83 -14.91 2.37
N MET A 97 -7.66 -14.77 1.05
CA MET A 97 -6.43 -15.15 0.34
C MET A 97 -5.30 -14.23 0.80
N VAL A 98 -4.28 -14.77 1.45
CA VAL A 98 -3.26 -14.00 2.15
C VAL A 98 -2.13 -13.57 1.20
N ALA A 99 -1.90 -12.27 1.13
CA ALA A 99 -0.75 -11.66 0.46
C ALA A 99 0.26 -11.20 1.52
N ASN A 100 1.35 -11.95 1.70
CA ASN A 100 2.38 -11.68 2.71
C ASN A 100 3.44 -10.67 2.23
N GLY A 101 3.34 -10.17 1.01
CA GLY A 101 4.30 -9.23 0.44
C GLY A 101 3.76 -8.54 -0.79
N GLY A 102 4.17 -7.30 -0.95
CA GLY A 102 3.64 -6.40 -1.95
C GLY A 102 4.33 -5.05 -1.91
N VAL A 103 4.07 -4.26 -2.93
CA VAL A 103 4.67 -2.96 -3.12
C VAL A 103 3.59 -1.89 -3.08
N PHE A 104 3.89 -0.85 -2.33
CA PHE A 104 3.18 0.41 -2.36
C PHE A 104 4.14 1.48 -2.90
N ASN A 105 3.72 2.24 -3.90
CA ASN A 105 4.55 3.29 -4.47
C ASN A 105 3.70 4.49 -4.89
N LEU A 106 4.19 5.70 -4.65
CA LEU A 106 3.56 6.92 -5.11
C LEU A 106 4.30 7.54 -6.27
N PHE A 107 3.51 8.22 -7.11
CA PHE A 107 4.01 9.09 -8.16
C PHE A 107 4.87 8.40 -9.22
N TYR A 108 4.54 7.15 -9.56
CA TYR A 108 5.18 6.50 -10.68
C TYR A 108 4.89 7.31 -11.96
N PRO A 109 5.93 7.74 -12.70
CA PRO A 109 5.77 8.66 -13.81
C PRO A 109 5.01 8.01 -14.97
N THR A 110 4.21 8.82 -15.65
CA THR A 110 3.49 8.41 -16.87
C THR A 110 4.02 9.14 -18.10
N ASP A 111 3.63 8.68 -19.29
CA ASP A 111 3.88 9.41 -20.54
C ASP A 111 3.16 10.77 -20.58
N ASN A 112 2.11 10.94 -19.76
CA ASN A 112 1.47 12.22 -19.51
C ASN A 112 2.07 12.89 -18.24
N PRO A 113 2.73 14.05 -18.35
CA PRO A 113 3.36 14.71 -17.20
C PRO A 113 2.36 15.17 -16.12
N GLU A 114 1.08 15.35 -16.46
CA GLU A 114 0.01 15.76 -15.54
C GLU A 114 -0.63 14.58 -14.81
N LEU A 115 -0.24 13.35 -15.16
CA LEU A 115 -0.72 12.12 -14.54
C LEU A 115 0.47 11.44 -13.86
N LYS A 116 0.19 10.85 -12.71
CA LYS A 116 1.09 9.97 -11.97
C LYS A 116 0.31 8.78 -11.45
N TRP A 117 0.94 7.62 -11.34
CA TRP A 117 0.30 6.46 -10.71
C TRP A 117 0.69 6.33 -9.25
N MET A 118 -0.30 5.93 -8.47
CA MET A 118 -0.08 5.37 -7.14
C MET A 118 -0.34 3.86 -7.22
N VAL A 119 0.69 3.07 -6.96
CA VAL A 119 0.76 1.63 -7.23
C VAL A 119 0.48 0.83 -5.97
N TYR A 120 -0.39 -0.18 -6.09
CA TYR A 120 -0.74 -1.16 -5.06
C TYR A 120 -0.62 -2.54 -5.67
N GLU A 121 0.43 -3.28 -5.31
CA GLU A 121 0.68 -4.59 -5.91
C GLU A 121 0.87 -5.65 -4.84
N LEU A 122 0.18 -6.77 -4.97
CA LEU A 122 0.19 -7.87 -4.02
C LEU A 122 0.45 -9.20 -4.73
N GLY A 123 1.49 -9.91 -4.28
CA GLY A 123 1.72 -11.30 -4.65
C GLY A 123 1.09 -12.24 -3.62
N PHE A 124 0.38 -13.27 -4.09
CA PHE A 124 -0.23 -14.26 -3.21
C PHE A 124 -0.30 -15.64 -3.86
N GLU A 125 -0.27 -16.68 -3.02
CA GLU A 125 -0.50 -18.06 -3.44
C GLU A 125 -1.90 -18.48 -3.01
N HIS A 126 -2.62 -19.15 -3.91
CA HIS A 126 -3.91 -19.74 -3.60
C HIS A 126 -4.05 -21.09 -4.29
N GLN A 127 -4.40 -22.13 -3.53
CA GLN A 127 -4.57 -23.49 -4.03
C GLN A 127 -3.34 -24.04 -4.81
N GLY A 128 -2.13 -23.64 -4.41
CA GLY A 128 -0.87 -24.07 -5.04
C GLY A 128 -0.54 -23.33 -6.34
N GLU A 129 -1.33 -22.32 -6.74
CA GLU A 129 -1.02 -21.44 -7.86
C GLU A 129 -0.62 -20.03 -7.36
N GLN A 130 0.29 -19.38 -8.09
CA GLN A 130 0.74 -18.03 -7.81
C GLN A 130 -0.10 -17.00 -8.58
N PHE A 131 -0.43 -15.92 -7.91
CA PHE A 131 -1.20 -14.81 -8.45
C PHE A 131 -0.59 -13.46 -8.06
N TYR A 132 -0.79 -12.47 -8.92
CA TYR A 132 -0.33 -11.12 -8.71
C TYR A 132 -1.45 -10.12 -8.99
N LEU A 133 -1.95 -9.46 -7.95
CA LEU A 133 -2.95 -8.41 -8.07
C LEU A 133 -2.23 -7.08 -8.25
N ALA A 134 -2.36 -6.49 -9.44
CA ALA A 134 -1.79 -5.20 -9.77
C ALA A 134 -2.86 -4.12 -9.80
N GLY A 135 -2.75 -3.16 -8.89
CA GLY A 135 -3.63 -2.02 -8.74
C GLY A 135 -2.91 -0.71 -8.99
N LYS A 136 -3.58 0.23 -9.65
CA LYS A 136 -3.11 1.61 -9.79
C LYS A 136 -4.23 2.61 -9.57
N LYS A 137 -3.94 3.67 -8.83
CA LYS A 137 -4.78 4.86 -8.74
C LYS A 137 -4.21 5.94 -9.65
N GLU A 138 -5.08 6.70 -10.30
CA GLU A 138 -4.68 7.85 -11.11
C GLU A 138 -4.60 9.09 -10.23
N VAL A 139 -3.43 9.73 -10.19
CA VAL A 139 -3.22 10.99 -9.48
C VAL A 139 -2.91 12.06 -10.51
N ARG A 140 -3.79 13.05 -10.63
CA ARG A 140 -3.63 14.19 -11.55
C ARG A 140 -3.14 15.42 -10.80
N ASP A 141 -2.38 16.29 -11.44
CA ASP A 141 -1.78 17.48 -10.80
C ASP A 141 -2.78 18.62 -10.48
N ASP A 142 -4.09 18.41 -10.71
CA ASP A 142 -5.13 19.42 -10.44
C ASP A 142 -5.44 19.57 -8.94
N THR A 143 -5.99 20.75 -8.59
CA THR A 143 -6.26 21.22 -7.21
C THR A 143 -6.82 20.13 -6.28
N VAL A 144 -6.37 20.15 -5.02
CA VAL A 144 -6.62 19.15 -3.95
C VAL A 144 -8.08 18.64 -3.84
N ILE A 145 -9.06 19.44 -4.25
CA ILE A 145 -10.49 19.13 -4.20
C ILE A 145 -10.94 18.19 -5.35
N GLU A 146 -10.27 18.21 -6.51
CA GLU A 146 -10.53 17.31 -7.64
C GLU A 146 -9.78 15.96 -7.53
N LEU A 147 -8.88 15.81 -6.55
CA LEU A 147 -8.11 14.57 -6.29
C LEU A 147 -8.92 13.41 -5.69
N TRP A 148 -10.17 13.65 -5.29
CA TRP A 148 -10.93 12.70 -4.47
C TRP A 148 -11.39 11.43 -5.22
N PRO A 149 -11.91 11.49 -6.46
CA PRO A 149 -12.24 10.27 -7.21
C PRO A 149 -10.99 9.47 -7.61
N GLY A 150 -9.87 10.15 -7.88
CA GLY A 150 -8.59 9.53 -8.24
C GLY A 150 -7.96 8.76 -7.07
N THR A 151 -8.06 9.27 -5.85
CA THR A 151 -7.51 8.63 -4.63
C THR A 151 -8.38 7.50 -4.08
N THR A 152 -9.64 7.42 -4.49
CA THR A 152 -10.61 6.41 -4.05
C THR A 152 -10.87 5.35 -5.10
N THR A 153 -10.32 5.46 -6.31
CA THR A 153 -10.53 4.48 -7.41
C THR A 153 -9.25 3.73 -7.70
N LEU A 154 -9.28 2.41 -7.59
CA LEU A 154 -8.17 1.51 -7.89
C LEU A 154 -8.51 0.66 -9.10
N TYR A 155 -7.82 0.90 -10.20
CA TYR A 155 -7.90 0.08 -11.41
C TYR A 155 -7.05 -1.17 -11.21
N THR A 156 -7.67 -2.35 -11.27
CA THR A 156 -7.03 -3.60 -10.89
C THR A 156 -7.01 -4.61 -12.03
N GLN A 157 -5.89 -5.34 -12.12
CA GLN A 157 -5.71 -6.51 -12.96
C GLN A 157 -5.13 -7.64 -12.11
N LEU A 158 -5.66 -8.85 -12.28
CA LEU A 158 -5.13 -10.07 -11.67
C LEU A 158 -4.33 -10.82 -12.72
N HIS A 159 -3.07 -11.07 -12.43
CA HIS A 159 -2.17 -11.84 -13.28
C HIS A 159 -1.97 -13.25 -12.71
N LYS A 160 -1.81 -14.24 -13.60
CA LYS A 160 -1.30 -15.56 -13.22
C LYS A 160 0.22 -15.53 -13.17
N GLY A 161 0.81 -15.87 -12.04
CA GLY A 161 2.25 -15.82 -11.80
C GLY A 161 2.62 -14.90 -10.63
N THR A 162 3.90 -14.55 -10.55
CA THR A 162 4.48 -13.82 -9.42
C THR A 162 4.60 -12.31 -9.65
N ASP A 163 4.28 -11.82 -10.85
CA ASP A 163 4.40 -10.42 -11.24
C ASP A 163 3.48 -10.07 -12.44
N LYS A 164 3.55 -8.82 -12.89
CA LYS A 164 2.76 -8.26 -14.01
C LYS A 164 3.10 -8.80 -15.40
N SER A 165 4.20 -9.55 -15.57
CA SER A 165 4.56 -10.17 -16.85
C SER A 165 3.68 -11.39 -17.16
N GLY A 166 3.03 -11.95 -16.15
CA GLY A 166 2.05 -13.02 -16.30
C GLY A 166 0.79 -12.58 -17.06
N PRO A 167 0.04 -13.52 -17.67
CA PRO A 167 -1.20 -13.19 -18.37
C PRO A 167 -2.25 -12.65 -17.40
N VAL A 168 -2.97 -11.62 -17.82
CA VAL A 168 -4.13 -11.09 -17.10
C VAL A 168 -5.27 -12.11 -17.19
N ILE A 169 -5.75 -12.57 -16.04
CA ILE A 169 -6.83 -13.56 -15.90
C ILE A 169 -8.07 -12.97 -15.24
N GLY A 170 -8.08 -11.67 -14.97
CA GLY A 170 -9.21 -10.96 -14.41
C GLY A 170 -8.91 -9.48 -14.24
N ALA A 171 -9.95 -8.67 -14.20
CA ALA A 171 -9.84 -7.24 -14.01
C ALA A 171 -11.09 -6.67 -13.34
N GLY A 172 -10.94 -5.48 -12.78
CA GLY A 172 -12.03 -4.76 -12.14
C GLY A 172 -11.61 -3.42 -11.59
N ILE A 173 -12.55 -2.70 -11.01
CA ILE A 173 -12.31 -1.42 -10.35
C ILE A 173 -12.79 -1.54 -8.92
N LEU A 174 -11.87 -1.36 -7.98
CA LEU A 174 -12.16 -1.30 -6.56
C LEU A 174 -12.30 0.16 -6.15
N THR A 175 -13.24 0.48 -5.27
CA THR A 175 -13.39 1.83 -4.72
C THR A 175 -13.28 1.83 -3.20
N LEU A 176 -12.79 2.95 -2.67
CA LEU A 176 -12.81 3.26 -1.25
C LEU A 176 -14.09 4.02 -0.95
N GLY A 177 -14.98 3.43 -0.14
CA GLY A 177 -16.18 4.13 0.33
C GLY A 177 -15.85 5.24 1.34
N VAL A 178 -16.71 6.25 1.45
CA VAL A 178 -16.55 7.37 2.41
C VAL A 178 -16.35 6.89 3.85
N THR A 179 -17.08 5.84 4.27
CA THR A 179 -16.93 5.25 5.61
C THR A 179 -15.58 4.58 5.80
N ASP A 180 -15.06 3.93 4.76
CA ASP A 180 -13.77 3.24 4.82
C ASP A 180 -12.60 4.22 4.76
N LEU A 181 -12.78 5.40 4.15
CA LEU A 181 -11.84 6.52 4.26
C LEU A 181 -11.72 7.04 5.70
N ILE A 182 -12.85 7.26 6.40
CA ILE A 182 -12.82 7.67 7.81
C ILE A 182 -12.13 6.60 8.68
N LYS A 183 -12.43 5.32 8.42
CA LYS A 183 -11.73 4.21 9.10
C LYS A 183 -10.23 4.22 8.80
N LEU A 184 -9.83 4.44 7.55
CA LEU A 184 -8.42 4.53 7.15
C LEU A 184 -7.69 5.57 8.00
N VAL A 185 -8.24 6.78 8.11
CA VAL A 185 -7.65 7.85 8.94
C VAL A 185 -7.52 7.40 10.40
N SER A 186 -8.54 6.73 10.94
CA SER A 186 -8.49 6.20 12.32
C SER A 186 -7.46 5.08 12.53
N THR A 187 -7.02 4.41 11.46
CA THR A 187 -6.05 3.31 11.54
C THR A 187 -4.60 3.78 11.51
N ILE A 188 -4.37 5.07 11.26
CA ILE A 188 -3.03 5.66 11.16
C ILE A 188 -2.29 5.48 12.49
N LYS A 189 -1.13 4.83 12.42
CA LYS A 189 -0.19 4.67 13.52
C LYS A 189 1.15 5.25 13.10
N VAL A 190 1.77 5.99 14.01
CA VAL A 190 3.16 6.43 13.84
C VAL A 190 4.08 5.35 14.40
N LEU A 191 5.01 4.90 13.58
CA LEU A 191 6.05 3.95 13.96
C LEU A 191 7.24 4.75 14.50
N HIS A 192 7.95 4.22 15.50
CA HIS A 192 9.20 4.79 16.03
C HIS A 192 9.13 6.27 16.50
N ALA A 193 7.99 6.72 17.04
CA ALA A 193 7.89 8.09 17.58
C ALA A 193 8.73 8.24 18.87
N ASN A 194 9.68 9.17 18.87
CA ASN A 194 10.53 9.48 20.02
C ASN A 194 9.85 10.45 21.02
N SER A 195 8.77 11.12 20.60
CA SER A 195 7.97 12.02 21.42
C SER A 195 6.52 12.16 20.90
N GLY A 196 5.61 12.68 21.74
CA GLY A 196 4.22 12.97 21.34
C GLY A 196 4.10 14.07 20.28
N THR A 197 5.06 15.00 20.24
CA THR A 197 5.20 16.03 19.20
C THR A 197 5.58 15.44 17.84
N ASP A 198 6.42 14.38 17.81
CA ASP A 198 6.79 13.69 16.56
C ASP A 198 5.56 13.02 15.94
N LYS A 199 4.66 12.47 16.77
CA LYS A 199 3.44 11.83 16.28
C LYS A 199 2.56 12.79 15.47
N ILE A 200 2.31 14.00 15.98
CA ILE A 200 1.48 15.00 15.29
C ILE A 200 2.19 15.49 14.02
N GLN A 201 3.51 15.70 14.07
CA GLN A 201 4.28 16.14 12.92
C GLN A 201 4.34 15.09 11.81
N THR A 202 4.58 13.82 12.12
CA THR A 202 4.59 12.72 11.14
C THR A 202 3.23 12.55 10.48
N ILE A 203 2.16 12.58 11.28
CA ILE A 203 0.79 12.52 10.78
C ILE A 203 0.47 13.72 9.87
N SER A 204 0.88 14.93 10.28
CA SER A 204 0.67 16.15 9.49
C SER A 204 1.47 16.12 8.18
N LYS A 205 2.76 15.74 8.22
CA LYS A 205 3.61 15.58 7.02
C LYS A 205 2.98 14.61 6.02
N PHE A 206 2.55 13.43 6.50
CA PHE A 206 1.87 12.45 5.67
C PHE A 206 0.56 12.99 5.12
N GLY A 207 -0.29 13.58 5.97
CA GLY A 207 -1.58 14.16 5.58
C GLY A 207 -1.48 15.29 4.57
N THR A 208 -0.54 16.23 4.75
CA THR A 208 -0.28 17.31 3.78
C THR A 208 0.22 16.74 2.46
N PHE A 209 1.10 15.72 2.50
CA PHE A 209 1.61 15.06 1.32
C PHE A 209 0.55 14.25 0.56
N PHE A 210 -0.40 13.63 1.28
CA PHE A 210 -1.43 12.76 0.69
C PHE A 210 -2.79 13.41 0.41
N MET A 211 -3.20 14.40 1.21
CA MET A 211 -4.61 14.85 1.31
C MET A 211 -4.82 16.38 1.28
N GLY A 212 -3.77 17.20 1.32
CA GLY A 212 -3.90 18.67 1.31
C GLY A 212 -4.95 19.24 2.29
N GLU A 213 -5.73 20.26 1.88
CA GLU A 213 -6.73 20.98 2.71
C GLU A 213 -7.79 20.09 3.39
N LEU A 214 -8.07 18.89 2.88
CA LEU A 214 -9.04 17.97 3.50
C LEU A 214 -8.52 17.44 4.85
N TRP A 215 -7.21 17.24 5.00
CA TRP A 215 -6.60 16.79 6.24
C TRP A 215 -6.88 17.74 7.41
N ASP A 216 -6.84 19.05 7.17
CA ASP A 216 -7.14 20.09 8.15
C ASP A 216 -8.60 20.04 8.64
N SER A 217 -9.53 19.58 7.79
CA SER A 217 -10.94 19.42 8.16
C SER A 217 -11.18 18.18 9.03
N TYR A 218 -10.50 17.07 8.75
CA TYR A 218 -10.66 15.82 9.50
C TYR A 218 -9.96 15.84 10.86
N VAL A 219 -8.73 16.37 10.96
CA VAL A 219 -8.01 16.44 12.25
C VAL A 219 -8.64 17.46 13.20
N LYS A 220 -9.29 18.51 12.69
CA LYS A 220 -10.05 19.43 13.54
C LYS A 220 -11.33 18.82 14.10
N HIS A 221 -11.79 17.68 13.59
CA HIS A 221 -13.08 17.07 13.92
C HIS A 221 -12.97 15.64 14.48
N ALA A 222 -11.74 15.11 14.62
CA ALA A 222 -11.43 13.84 15.27
C ALA A 222 -10.84 14.09 16.66
#